data_AF-A0A844YWN8-F1
#
_entry.id   AF-A0A844YWN8-F1
#
_cell.length_a   1.000
_cell.length_b   1.000
_cell.length_c   1.000
_cell.angle_alpha   90.00
_cell.angle_beta   90.00
_cell.angle_gamma   90.00
#
_symmetry.space_group_name_H-M   'P 1'
#
loop_
_entity.id
_entity.type
_entity.pdbx_description
1 polymer ?
#
loop_
_entity_poly.entity_id
_entity_poly.type
_entity_poly.pdbx_seq_one_letter_code
_entity_poly.pdbx_strand_id
1 'polypeptide(L)'
;MEQSAPLWIVPLFLIGFLAFWLLVTTLLLALADWPALADRFPDRQETAVKRFRMCSGGMGTTLPEFFGVNFGNCLTLDVAHAGLRVSVWKLFRPFSPPILVPWSEIEAAHRKVLFWPQIRLGFGHPEIGRLTIIPRLAVKLAEASQGKLKLPPSP
;
A
#
# COMPACT_ATOMS: atom_id res chain seq x y z
N MET A 1 -2.41 -38.97 -34.86
CA MET A 1 -3.60 -38.49 -34.12
C MET A 1 -3.23 -37.16 -33.52
N GLU A 2 -3.41 -36.08 -34.28
CA GLU A 2 -3.21 -34.72 -33.77
C GLU A 2 -4.40 -34.38 -32.87
N GLN A 3 -4.19 -34.49 -31.56
CA GLN A 3 -5.15 -34.08 -30.56
C GLN A 3 -5.21 -32.55 -30.57
N SER A 4 -6.12 -31.98 -31.37
CA SER A 4 -6.41 -30.56 -31.34
C SER A 4 -6.95 -30.23 -29.95
N ALA A 5 -6.12 -29.55 -29.14
CA ALA A 5 -6.56 -29.04 -27.84
C ALA A 5 -7.87 -28.27 -28.05
N PRO A 6 -8.95 -28.57 -27.29
CA PRO A 6 -10.21 -27.90 -27.49
C PRO A 6 -10.05 -26.39 -27.29
N LEU A 7 -10.26 -25.61 -28.35
CA LEU A 7 -10.04 -24.16 -28.37
C LEU A 7 -10.82 -23.40 -27.27
N TRP A 8 -11.87 -24.00 -26.69
CA TRP A 8 -12.65 -23.45 -25.58
C TRP A 8 -11.95 -23.52 -24.21
N ILE A 9 -10.89 -24.31 -24.06
CA ILE A 9 -10.11 -24.38 -22.80
C ILE A 9 -9.40 -23.06 -22.54
N VAL A 10 -8.92 -22.38 -23.59
CA VAL A 10 -8.21 -21.09 -23.47
C VAL A 10 -9.10 -20.00 -22.86
N PRO A 11 -10.31 -19.69 -23.38
CA PRO A 11 -11.17 -18.69 -22.75
C PRO A 11 -11.64 -19.10 -21.36
N LEU A 12 -11.95 -20.39 -21.12
CA LEU A 12 -12.33 -20.87 -19.79
C LEU A 12 -11.19 -20.68 -18.77
N PHE A 13 -9.96 -20.99 -19.17
CA PHE A 13 -8.77 -20.77 -18.35
C PHE A 13 -8.56 -19.28 -18.06
N LEU A 14 -8.71 -18.41 -19.06
CA LEU A 14 -8.57 -16.96 -18.86
C LEU A 14 -9.63 -16.40 -17.91
N ILE A 15 -10.88 -16.85 -18.02
CA ILE A 15 -11.97 -16.45 -17.11
C ILE A 15 -11.70 -16.96 -15.69
N GLY A 16 -11.32 -18.24 -15.55
CA GLY A 16 -10.99 -18.83 -14.25
C GLY A 16 -9.79 -18.14 -13.59
N PHE A 17 -8.74 -17.87 -14.38
CA PHE A 17 -7.56 -17.14 -13.93
C PHE A 17 -7.92 -15.72 -13.48
N LEU A 18 -8.73 -15.00 -14.26
CA LEU A 18 -9.17 -13.65 -13.90
C LEU A 18 -10.01 -13.67 -12.62
N ALA A 19 -10.94 -14.61 -12.47
CA ALA A 19 -11.77 -14.73 -11.27
C ALA A 19 -10.93 -15.06 -10.03
N PHE A 20 -10.00 -16.02 -10.14
CA PHE A 20 -9.08 -16.37 -9.07
C PHE A 20 -8.17 -15.19 -8.72
N TRP A 21 -7.60 -14.52 -9.72
CA TRP A 21 -6.78 -13.33 -9.53
C TRP A 21 -7.56 -12.26 -8.77
N LEU A 22 -8.76 -11.90 -9.23
CA LEU A 22 -9.63 -10.93 -8.57
C LEU A 22 -9.92 -11.30 -7.12
N LEU A 23 -10.28 -12.56 -6.86
CA LEU A 23 -10.53 -13.08 -5.51
C LEU A 23 -9.30 -12.93 -4.59
N VAL A 24 -8.12 -13.29 -5.07
CA VAL A 24 -6.87 -13.14 -4.31
C VAL A 24 -6.61 -11.65 -4.04
N THR A 25 -6.78 -10.78 -5.04
CA THR A 25 -6.53 -9.35 -4.86
C THR A 25 -7.48 -8.71 -3.83
N THR A 26 -8.78 -9.01 -3.89
CA THR A 26 -9.75 -8.46 -2.94
C THR A 26 -9.51 -8.97 -1.54
N LEU A 27 -9.14 -10.25 -1.38
CA LEU A 27 -8.83 -10.83 -0.09
C LEU A 27 -7.58 -10.20 0.52
N LEU A 28 -6.52 -9.97 -0.27
CA LEU A 28 -5.32 -9.27 0.21
C LEU A 28 -5.63 -7.82 0.64
N LEU A 29 -6.50 -7.11 -0.09
CA LEU A 29 -6.88 -5.75 0.30
C LEU A 29 -7.74 -5.70 1.55
N ALA A 30 -8.67 -6.66 1.70
CA ALA A 30 -9.47 -6.81 2.91
C ALA A 30 -8.57 -7.12 4.12
N LEU A 31 -7.58 -8.02 3.97
CA LEU A 31 -6.60 -8.31 5.02
C LEU A 31 -5.68 -7.13 5.35
N ALA A 32 -5.49 -6.22 4.40
CA ALA A 32 -4.74 -4.99 4.61
C ALA A 32 -5.59 -3.87 5.25
N ASP A 33 -6.87 -4.12 5.52
CA ASP A 33 -7.86 -3.14 6.02
C ASP A 33 -7.97 -1.88 5.14
N TRP A 34 -7.63 -2.01 3.86
CA TRP A 34 -7.61 -0.89 2.93
C TRP A 34 -8.98 -0.22 2.74
N PRO A 35 -10.11 -0.96 2.61
CA PRO A 35 -11.43 -0.33 2.45
C PRO A 35 -11.78 0.60 3.62
N ALA A 36 -11.54 0.16 4.86
CA ALA A 36 -11.80 0.99 6.05
C ALA A 36 -10.94 2.26 6.04
N LEU A 37 -9.71 2.15 5.56
CA LEU A 37 -8.81 3.30 5.47
C LEU A 37 -9.20 4.26 4.35
N ALA A 38 -9.71 3.73 3.23
CA ALA A 38 -10.24 4.53 2.13
C ALA A 38 -11.52 5.26 2.49
N ASP A 39 -12.39 4.65 3.29
CA ASP A 39 -13.60 5.29 3.80
C ASP A 39 -13.27 6.43 4.77
N ARG A 40 -12.23 6.26 5.60
CA ARG A 40 -11.79 7.30 6.55
C ARG A 40 -11.02 8.43 5.88
N PHE A 41 -10.14 8.09 4.94
CA PHE A 41 -9.23 9.01 4.27
C PHE A 41 -9.42 8.96 2.75
N PRO A 42 -10.59 9.40 2.25
CA PRO A 42 -10.87 9.39 0.82
C PRO A 42 -9.88 10.31 0.08
N ASP A 43 -9.52 9.91 -1.14
CA ASP A 43 -8.66 10.73 -1.99
C ASP A 43 -9.27 12.12 -2.20
N ARG A 44 -8.43 13.14 -2.06
CA ARG A 44 -8.79 14.52 -2.44
C ARG A 44 -7.91 14.89 -3.62
N GLN A 45 -8.47 15.61 -4.60
CA GLN A 45 -7.68 16.11 -5.72
C GLN A 45 -6.70 17.19 -5.24
N GLU A 46 -5.50 16.74 -4.91
CA GLU A 46 -4.39 17.60 -4.48
C GLU A 46 -3.15 17.31 -5.31
N THR A 47 -2.47 18.39 -5.70
CA THR A 47 -1.24 18.35 -6.47
C THR A 47 -0.13 17.70 -5.64
N ALA A 48 0.41 16.58 -6.15
CA ALA A 48 1.54 15.93 -5.53
C ALA A 48 2.81 16.76 -5.80
N VAL A 49 3.50 17.16 -4.73
CA VAL A 49 4.83 17.77 -4.76
C VAL A 49 5.84 16.77 -5.31
N LYS A 50 5.75 15.51 -4.87
CA LYS A 50 6.59 14.42 -5.33
C LYS A 50 5.83 13.12 -5.40
N ARG A 51 6.08 12.33 -6.45
CA ARG A 51 5.50 11.01 -6.65
C ARG A 51 6.61 9.95 -6.68
N PHE A 52 6.52 8.98 -5.79
CA PHE A 52 7.37 7.80 -5.72
C PHE A 52 6.56 6.59 -6.18
N ARG A 53 6.90 6.00 -7.33
CA ARG A 53 6.23 4.80 -7.87
C ARG A 53 7.05 3.56 -7.56
N MET A 54 6.42 2.39 -7.73
CA MET A 54 7.06 1.08 -7.54
C MET A 54 7.73 0.96 -6.16
N CYS A 55 7.05 1.52 -5.16
CA CYS A 55 7.47 1.41 -3.78
C CYS A 55 7.04 0.04 -3.24
N SER A 56 7.86 -0.46 -2.32
CA SER A 56 7.60 -1.69 -1.59
C SER A 56 7.26 -1.36 -0.15
N GLY A 57 6.19 -1.95 0.37
CA GLY A 57 5.81 -1.77 1.76
C GLY A 57 4.77 -2.79 2.22
N GLY A 58 4.76 -3.08 3.52
CA GLY A 58 3.76 -3.94 4.14
C GLY A 58 2.60 -3.12 4.67
N MET A 59 1.37 -3.59 4.48
CA MET A 59 0.18 -2.99 5.11
C MET A 59 -0.68 -4.03 5.81
N GLY A 60 -1.48 -3.55 6.74
CA GLY A 60 -2.51 -4.32 7.44
C GLY A 60 -2.46 -4.16 8.96
N THR A 61 -3.63 -4.05 9.55
CA THR A 61 -3.86 -3.97 11.00
C THR A 61 -4.40 -5.27 11.58
N THR A 62 -5.17 -6.02 10.79
CA THR A 62 -5.84 -7.27 11.20
C THR A 62 -4.87 -8.42 11.46
N LEU A 63 -3.79 -8.54 10.67
CA LEU A 63 -2.79 -9.59 10.88
C LEU A 63 -1.63 -9.12 11.76
N PRO A 64 -0.93 -10.04 12.46
CA PRO A 64 0.30 -9.73 13.17
C PRO A 64 1.27 -9.01 12.24
N GLU A 65 2.06 -8.07 12.76
CA GLU A 65 2.93 -7.19 11.95
C GLU A 65 3.97 -7.94 11.09
N PHE A 66 4.21 -9.23 11.34
CA PHE A 66 5.08 -10.10 10.54
C PHE A 66 4.35 -10.82 9.40
N PHE A 67 3.02 -10.89 9.46
CA PHE A 67 2.13 -11.55 8.50
C PHE A 67 1.26 -10.55 7.72
N GLY A 68 1.62 -9.27 7.75
CA GLY A 68 0.96 -8.23 6.96
C GLY A 68 1.10 -8.45 5.45
N VAL A 69 0.20 -7.84 4.69
CA VAL A 69 0.18 -7.95 3.24
C VAL A 69 1.32 -7.12 2.67
N ASN A 70 2.27 -7.77 2.00
CA ASN A 70 3.40 -7.10 1.40
C ASN A 70 3.07 -6.64 -0.03
N PHE A 71 3.03 -5.33 -0.22
CA PHE A 71 2.88 -4.70 -1.52
C PHE A 71 4.27 -4.37 -2.07
N GLY A 72 4.95 -5.38 -2.62
CA GLY A 72 6.24 -5.21 -3.26
C GLY A 72 6.12 -4.57 -4.65
N ASN A 73 6.82 -3.46 -4.90
CA ASN A 73 6.86 -2.72 -6.17
C ASN A 73 5.50 -2.29 -6.76
N CYS A 74 4.45 -2.35 -5.96
CA CYS A 74 3.08 -2.03 -6.39
C CYS A 74 2.55 -0.75 -5.76
N LEU A 75 3.24 -0.17 -4.77
CA LEU A 75 2.81 1.06 -4.12
C LEU A 75 3.29 2.29 -4.87
N THR A 76 2.48 3.33 -4.85
CA THR A 76 2.78 4.67 -5.30
C THR A 76 2.47 5.64 -4.17
N LEU A 77 3.50 6.33 -3.68
CA LEU A 77 3.44 7.29 -2.59
C LEU A 77 3.60 8.70 -3.16
N ASP A 78 2.56 9.50 -3.01
CA ASP A 78 2.45 10.87 -3.48
C ASP A 78 2.51 11.80 -2.27
N VAL A 79 3.58 12.58 -2.17
CA VAL A 79 3.74 13.61 -1.14
C VAL A 79 2.97 14.84 -1.58
N ALA A 80 1.90 15.19 -0.87
CA ALA A 80 1.11 16.40 -1.08
C ALA A 80 1.27 17.38 0.10
N HIS A 81 0.80 18.61 -0.05
CA HIS A 81 0.94 19.61 1.02
C HIS A 81 0.06 19.28 2.22
N ALA A 82 -1.15 18.74 2.02
CA ALA A 82 -2.05 18.36 3.11
C ALA A 82 -1.71 16.99 3.72
N GLY A 83 -1.10 16.08 2.95
CA GLY A 83 -0.85 14.72 3.43
C GLY A 83 0.00 13.83 2.52
N LEU A 84 0.09 12.56 2.90
CA LEU A 84 0.67 11.50 2.11
C LEU A 84 -0.44 10.73 1.40
N ARG A 85 -0.47 10.79 0.07
CA ARG A 85 -1.34 9.97 -0.74
C ARG A 85 -0.68 8.62 -0.98
N VAL A 86 -1.37 7.54 -0.64
CA VAL A 86 -0.94 6.17 -0.90
C VAL A 86 -1.88 5.59 -1.94
N SER A 87 -1.31 4.96 -2.96
CA SER A 87 -2.08 4.33 -4.03
C SER A 87 -1.39 3.06 -4.48
N VAL A 88 -2.15 2.10 -4.98
CA VAL A 88 -1.62 0.86 -5.54
C VAL A 88 -1.61 0.96 -7.07
N TRP A 89 -0.83 0.10 -7.71
CA TRP A 89 -0.72 0.02 -9.17
C TRP A 89 -2.08 -0.11 -9.86
N LYS A 90 -2.16 0.38 -11.10
CA LYS A 90 -3.44 0.58 -11.83
C LYS A 90 -4.34 -0.65 -11.89
N LEU A 91 -3.74 -1.85 -11.92
CA LEU A 91 -4.48 -3.11 -11.96
C LEU A 91 -5.29 -3.39 -10.69
N PHE A 92 -4.81 -2.92 -9.53
CA PHE A 92 -5.46 -3.11 -8.23
C PHE A 92 -6.34 -1.94 -7.82
N ARG A 93 -6.29 -0.81 -8.54
CA ARG A 93 -7.08 0.41 -8.27
C ARG A 93 -8.59 0.21 -8.11
N PRO A 94 -9.30 -0.64 -8.88
CA PRO A 94 -10.74 -0.81 -8.67
C PRO A 94 -11.08 -1.32 -7.26
N PHE A 95 -10.16 -2.02 -6.61
CA PHE A 95 -10.34 -2.53 -5.24
C PHE A 95 -9.60 -1.71 -4.20
N SER A 96 -8.53 -1.00 -4.60
CA SER A 96 -7.76 -0.08 -3.77
C SER A 96 -7.90 1.35 -4.28
N PRO A 97 -9.00 2.04 -3.92
CA PRO A 97 -9.08 3.47 -4.19
C PRO A 97 -7.89 4.18 -3.54
N PRO A 98 -7.28 5.18 -4.20
CA PRO A 98 -6.23 5.98 -3.59
C PRO A 98 -6.74 6.62 -2.30
N ILE A 99 -5.83 6.81 -1.36
CA ILE A 99 -6.11 7.34 -0.02
C ILE A 99 -5.20 8.52 0.24
N LEU A 100 -5.69 9.56 0.91
CA LEU A 100 -4.90 10.74 1.28
C LEU A 100 -4.91 10.91 2.79
N VAL A 101 -3.82 10.50 3.44
CA VAL A 101 -3.69 10.58 4.90
C VAL A 101 -3.04 11.92 5.29
N PRO A 102 -3.70 12.78 6.09
CA PRO A 102 -3.12 14.03 6.55
C PRO A 102 -1.85 13.82 7.40
N TRP A 103 -0.86 14.71 7.29
CA TRP A 103 0.39 14.58 8.06
C TRP A 103 0.19 14.51 9.58
N SER A 104 -0.87 15.13 10.11
CA SER A 104 -1.21 15.10 11.54
C SER A 104 -1.69 13.73 12.03
N GLU A 105 -2.12 12.86 11.12
CA GLU A 105 -2.64 11.52 11.41
C GLU A 105 -1.59 10.45 11.07
N ILE A 106 -0.36 10.84 10.73
CA ILE A 106 0.73 9.93 10.40
C ILE A 106 1.73 9.89 11.55
N GLU A 107 1.89 8.71 12.16
CA GLU A 107 2.90 8.47 13.19
C GLU A 107 3.98 7.53 12.66
N ALA A 108 5.24 7.95 12.71
CA ALA A 108 6.35 7.11 12.28
C ALA A 108 7.08 6.49 13.49
N ALA A 109 7.26 5.17 13.46
CA ALA A 109 7.95 4.40 14.48
C ALA A 109 9.03 3.49 13.87
N HIS A 110 10.15 3.32 14.57
CA HIS A 110 11.19 2.38 14.18
C HIS A 110 10.74 0.95 14.46
N ARG A 111 10.95 0.06 13.50
CA ARG A 111 10.68 -1.37 13.64
C ARG A 111 11.83 -2.19 13.08
N LYS A 112 12.21 -3.26 13.79
CA LYS A 112 13.10 -4.29 13.25
C LYS A 112 12.26 -5.51 12.91
N VAL A 113 12.20 -5.86 11.64
CA VAL A 113 11.50 -7.07 11.19
C VAL A 113 12.56 -8.12 10.92
N LEU A 114 12.63 -9.12 11.81
CA LEU A 114 13.58 -10.24 11.81
C LEU A 114 15.06 -9.79 11.89
N PHE A 115 15.58 -9.10 10.87
CA PHE A 115 16.92 -8.48 10.84
C PHE A 115 17.00 -7.19 10.00
N TRP A 116 15.93 -6.78 9.32
CA TRP A 116 15.95 -5.58 8.48
C TRP A 116 15.29 -4.39 9.18
N PRO A 117 15.95 -3.22 9.21
CA PRO A 117 15.33 -2.01 9.72
C PRO A 117 14.20 -1.58 8.79
N GLN A 118 13.04 -1.28 9.36
CA GLN A 118 11.87 -0.73 8.68
C GLN A 118 11.29 0.43 9.49
N ILE A 119 10.61 1.34 8.80
CA ILE A 119 9.85 2.42 9.40
C ILE A 119 8.37 2.06 9.26
N ARG A 120 7.67 1.95 10.39
CA ARG A 120 6.23 1.80 10.45
C ARG A 120 5.60 3.19 10.43
N LEU A 121 4.69 3.43 9.50
CA LEU A 121 3.83 4.60 9.44
C LEU A 121 2.43 4.17 9.89
N GLY A 122 2.03 4.51 11.10
CA GLY A 122 0.65 4.36 11.58
C GLY A 122 -0.23 5.47 11.00
N PHE A 123 -1.46 5.13 10.66
CA PHE A 123 -2.46 6.04 10.10
C PHE A 123 -3.69 6.12 11.01
N GLY A 124 -3.99 7.33 11.48
CA GLY A 124 -5.16 7.66 12.29
C GLY A 124 -4.98 7.47 13.81
N HIS A 125 -5.79 8.19 14.58
CA HIS A 125 -5.98 8.00 16.02
C HIS A 125 -7.45 7.65 16.32
N PRO A 126 -7.80 6.40 16.67
CA PRO A 126 -6.99 5.18 16.80
C PRO A 126 -6.43 4.66 15.46
N GLU A 127 -5.37 3.84 15.50
CA GLU A 127 -4.69 3.30 14.31
C GLU A 127 -5.65 2.44 13.47
N ILE A 128 -6.05 2.94 12.30
CA ILE A 128 -6.96 2.25 11.36
C ILE A 128 -6.17 1.47 10.31
N GLY A 129 -4.94 1.88 10.07
CA GLY A 129 -4.03 1.17 9.19
C GLY A 129 -2.60 1.55 9.47
N ARG A 130 -1.69 0.76 8.92
CA ARG A 130 -0.27 1.04 8.97
C ARG A 130 0.41 0.63 7.68
N LEU A 131 1.48 1.33 7.36
CA LEU A 131 2.35 1.08 6.22
C LEU A 131 3.79 0.96 6.71
N THR A 132 4.38 -0.21 6.56
CA THR A 132 5.82 -0.41 6.79
C THR A 132 6.59 -0.19 5.51
N ILE A 133 7.61 0.66 5.57
CA ILE A 133 8.50 0.95 4.44
C ILE A 133 9.96 0.80 4.85
N ILE A 134 10.82 0.64 3.85
CA ILE A 134 12.26 0.67 4.07
C ILE A 134 12.72 2.08 4.50
N PRO A 135 13.75 2.21 5.37
CA PRO A 135 14.22 3.49 5.89
C PRO A 135 14.63 4.46 4.79
N ARG A 136 15.24 3.97 3.72
CA ARG A 136 15.63 4.78 2.55
C ARG A 136 14.44 5.48 1.91
N LEU A 137 13.27 4.84 1.88
CA LEU A 137 12.05 5.43 1.35
C LEU A 137 11.47 6.44 2.34
N ALA A 138 11.49 6.12 3.64
CA ALA A 138 11.03 7.03 4.69
C ALA A 138 11.80 8.37 4.71
N VAL A 139 13.13 8.31 4.56
CA VAL A 139 13.98 9.51 4.46
C VAL A 139 13.62 10.34 3.23
N LYS A 140 13.48 9.71 2.06
CA LYS A 140 13.06 10.41 0.83
C LYS A 140 11.68 11.06 0.95
N LEU A 141 10.75 10.41 1.65
CA LEU A 141 9.43 10.97 1.94
C LEU A 141 9.54 12.16 2.89
N ALA A 142 10.35 12.07 3.95
CA ALA A 142 10.54 13.15 4.90
C ALA A 142 11.18 14.39 4.26
N GLU A 143 12.21 14.19 3.44
CA GLU A 143 12.85 15.25 2.63
C GLU A 143 11.84 15.90 1.69
N ALA A 144 11.07 15.10 0.95
CA ALA A 144 10.03 15.61 0.04
C ALA A 144 8.89 16.32 0.78
N SER A 145 8.58 15.91 2.01
CA SER A 145 7.56 16.53 2.86
C SER A 145 8.01 17.84 3.52
N GLN A 146 9.26 18.26 3.30
CA GLN A 146 9.88 19.45 3.93
C GLN A 146 9.82 19.39 5.47
N GLY A 147 9.99 18.21 6.06
CA GLY A 147 9.98 18.02 7.52
C GLY A 147 8.59 17.90 8.16
N LYS A 148 7.51 17.84 7.38
CA LYS A 148 6.15 17.56 7.90
C LYS A 148 6.02 16.14 8.43
N LEU A 149 6.68 15.18 7.78
CA LEU A 149 6.80 13.82 8.31
C LEU A 149 7.90 13.78 9.38
N LYS A 150 7.50 13.64 10.63
CA LYS A 150 8.43 13.45 11.74
C LYS A 150 8.93 12.02 11.73
N LEU A 151 10.18 11.83 11.35
CA LEU A 151 10.83 10.53 11.49
C LEU A 151 11.32 10.34 12.93
N PRO A 152 11.23 9.12 13.49
CA PRO A 152 11.86 8.82 14.75
C PRO A 152 13.39 9.00 14.65
N PRO A 153 14.08 9.37 15.75
CA PRO A 153 15.53 9.57 15.75
C PRO A 153 16.23 8.28 15.33
N SER A 154 17.25 8.40 14.46
CA SER A 154 18.03 7.26 13.96
C SER A 154 18.63 6.48 15.14
N PRO A 155 18.47 5.14 15.19
CA PRO A 155 19.06 4.29 16.22
C PRO A 155 20.58 4.19 16.10
#